data_AF-S0ILM7-F1
#
_entry.id   AF-S0ILM7-F1
#
_cell.length_a   1.000
_cell.length_b   1.000
_cell.length_c   1.000
_cell.angle_alpha   90.00
_cell.angle_beta   90.00
_cell.angle_gamma   90.00
#
_symmetry.space_group_name_H-M   'P 1'
#
loop_
_entity.id
_entity.type
_entity.pdbx_description
1 polymer ?
#
loop_
_entity_poly.entity_id
_entity_poly.type
_entity_poly.pdbx_seq_one_letter_code
_entity_poly.pdbx_strand_id
1 'polypeptide(L)'
;MYETKETNFFYILVAASAVGKSALMRQIVDENLWVGVPKYSTRDVRGEGDDVVAMDSHQIKGVLEGEAADIRLQRITKLKELCGGCKGVVYYKNSNFYGIQIEEILEKLNQNNVVAIISDFHVIKVLKENEQLKNRVKVIYIASTIDERELLKRFKSREAIKFDTDSESKKLAIKNIQSLCSVLGSATRLSYMDRIEEVMPLLNEEWNNILPYFETIKTRGANIRMLYNQYIENISLIDYAILNFYNLEYMYSQVRNIIKNVQISHRVKHPPVFVVCAAPSSGKATLMEIVGDLGEVNGNIRITHKYAKRAPRERTDGRDGMIAIGETGDFSKYIDEEKNIWEWSFHKKGGGTGGVRYAVNKAEINKNISDGIAQIFISNMSQIEVAKKYYPDNVVILYLHATHETETKNHIIEKCRLDIIKNIINEIGCNEDTAHELLVSRDIYQKELNEDIQSKLEEIKRVHDSFLEHNHQIDHVLLNTGTREDLVAQMNNLINYYIQ
;
A
#
# COMPACT_ATOMS: atom_id res chain seq x y z
N MET A 1 -35.72 21.73 2.60
CA MET A 1 -34.87 20.54 2.42
C MET A 1 -34.71 20.35 0.92
N TYR A 2 -33.55 20.70 0.36
CA TYR A 2 -33.20 20.25 -0.98
C TYR A 2 -32.78 18.79 -0.84
N GLU A 3 -33.51 17.85 -1.45
CA GLU A 3 -32.99 16.50 -1.65
C GLU A 3 -31.70 16.63 -2.46
N THR A 4 -30.57 16.50 -1.78
CA THR A 4 -29.28 16.33 -2.46
C THR A 4 -29.39 15.01 -3.21
N LYS A 5 -29.69 15.08 -4.50
CA LYS A 5 -29.72 13.93 -5.40
C LYS A 5 -28.42 13.14 -5.18
N GLU A 6 -28.55 11.90 -4.71
CA GLU A 6 -27.38 11.05 -4.46
C GLU A 6 -26.52 11.02 -5.72
N THR A 7 -25.31 11.54 -5.60
CA THR A 7 -24.41 11.62 -6.75
C THR A 7 -23.70 10.28 -6.87
N ASN A 8 -24.04 9.51 -7.89
CA ASN A 8 -23.32 8.28 -8.22
C ASN A 8 -21.94 8.59 -8.80
N PHE A 9 -20.95 7.77 -8.43
CA PHE A 9 -19.56 7.87 -8.83
C PHE A 9 -19.11 6.69 -9.70
N PHE A 10 -18.14 6.96 -10.58
CA PHE A 10 -17.39 5.98 -11.33
C PHE A 10 -16.10 5.64 -10.58
N TYR A 11 -16.09 4.48 -9.95
CA TYR A 11 -14.95 3.93 -9.25
C TYR A 11 -14.00 3.20 -10.21
N ILE A 12 -12.73 3.54 -10.16
CA ILE A 12 -11.66 2.87 -10.90
C ILE A 12 -10.79 2.11 -9.92
N LEU A 13 -10.75 0.78 -10.04
CA LEU A 13 -9.84 -0.07 -9.29
C LEU A 13 -8.49 -0.16 -9.99
N VAL A 14 -7.45 0.35 -9.33
CA VAL A 14 -6.07 0.34 -9.82
C VAL A 14 -5.27 -0.66 -9.01
N ALA A 15 -4.82 -1.72 -9.64
CA ALA A 15 -3.99 -2.70 -8.97
C ALA A 15 -3.17 -3.56 -9.92
N ALA A 16 -2.14 -4.18 -9.39
CA ALA A 16 -1.27 -5.06 -10.16
C ALA A 16 -1.98 -6.37 -10.54
N SER A 17 -1.30 -7.21 -11.32
CA SER A 17 -1.81 -8.56 -11.57
C SER A 17 -1.77 -9.41 -10.29
N ALA A 18 -2.66 -10.40 -10.18
CA ALA A 18 -2.73 -11.36 -9.06
C ALA A 18 -3.03 -10.83 -7.65
N VAL A 19 -3.29 -9.54 -7.48
CA VAL A 19 -3.66 -8.93 -6.19
C VAL A 19 -5.13 -9.13 -5.79
N GLY A 20 -5.95 -9.81 -6.61
CA GLY A 20 -7.34 -10.10 -6.27
C GLY A 20 -8.37 -9.04 -6.71
N LYS A 21 -7.95 -8.01 -7.47
CA LYS A 21 -8.84 -6.96 -8.00
C LYS A 21 -10.11 -7.46 -8.70
N SER A 22 -10.02 -8.50 -9.52
CA SER A 22 -11.20 -9.08 -10.21
C SER A 22 -12.12 -9.84 -9.27
N ALA A 23 -11.57 -10.44 -8.20
CA ALA A 23 -12.40 -11.08 -7.17
C ALA A 23 -13.13 -10.03 -6.33
N LEU A 24 -12.44 -8.95 -5.96
CA LEU A 24 -13.02 -7.81 -5.26
C LEU A 24 -14.14 -7.15 -6.08
N MET A 25 -13.89 -6.85 -7.36
CA MET A 25 -14.90 -6.27 -8.25
C MET A 25 -16.13 -7.17 -8.37
N ARG A 26 -15.96 -8.49 -8.53
CA ARG A 26 -17.08 -9.44 -8.59
C ARG A 26 -17.89 -9.43 -7.30
N GLN A 27 -17.25 -9.54 -6.14
CA GLN A 27 -17.96 -9.52 -4.86
C GLN A 27 -18.81 -8.22 -4.69
N ILE A 28 -18.25 -7.07 -5.08
CA ILE A 28 -18.97 -5.78 -5.06
C ILE A 28 -20.19 -5.79 -6.00
N VAL A 29 -20.04 -6.34 -7.21
CA VAL A 29 -21.12 -6.43 -8.21
C VAL A 29 -22.19 -7.46 -7.82
N ASP A 30 -21.78 -8.62 -7.32
CA ASP A 30 -22.66 -9.71 -6.90
C ASP A 30 -23.54 -9.31 -5.71
N GLU A 31 -23.02 -8.47 -4.81
CA GLU A 31 -23.79 -7.87 -3.71
C GLU A 31 -24.60 -6.62 -4.13
N ASN A 32 -24.66 -6.32 -5.43
CA ASN A 32 -25.36 -5.16 -6.02
C ASN A 32 -24.94 -3.81 -5.42
N LEU A 33 -23.72 -3.71 -4.87
CA LEU A 33 -23.23 -2.44 -4.34
C LEU A 33 -22.91 -1.48 -5.48
N TRP A 34 -22.22 -1.95 -6.53
CA TRP A 34 -21.89 -1.19 -7.74
C TRP A 34 -22.20 -1.97 -9.01
N VAL A 35 -22.31 -1.28 -10.14
CA VAL A 35 -22.51 -1.89 -11.45
C VAL A 35 -21.18 -1.94 -12.22
N GLY A 36 -20.81 -3.11 -12.73
CA GLY A 36 -19.62 -3.25 -13.57
C GLY A 36 -19.76 -2.54 -14.92
N VAL A 37 -18.73 -1.80 -15.33
CA VAL A 37 -18.63 -1.20 -16.67
C VAL A 37 -17.83 -2.13 -17.59
N PRO A 38 -18.30 -2.37 -18.82
CA PRO A 38 -17.54 -3.12 -19.82
C PRO A 38 -16.17 -2.49 -20.09
N LYS A 39 -15.12 -3.31 -19.98
CA LYS A 39 -13.78 -2.98 -20.48
C LYS A 39 -13.52 -3.84 -21.70
N TYR A 40 -13.61 -3.25 -22.88
CA TYR A 40 -13.39 -3.95 -24.14
C TYR A 40 -11.91 -4.25 -24.33
N SER A 41 -11.60 -5.40 -24.93
CA SER A 41 -10.21 -5.79 -25.19
C SER A 41 -10.05 -6.59 -26.48
N THR A 42 -8.92 -6.40 -27.15
CA THR A 42 -8.49 -7.22 -28.29
C THR A 42 -7.95 -8.59 -27.87
N ARG A 43 -7.79 -8.84 -26.57
CA ARG A 43 -7.27 -10.10 -26.02
C ARG A 43 -8.34 -11.19 -26.02
N ASP A 44 -7.89 -12.44 -26.08
CA ASP A 44 -8.76 -13.59 -25.84
C ASP A 44 -9.24 -13.60 -24.37
N VAL A 45 -10.54 -13.84 -24.18
CA VAL A 45 -11.18 -13.97 -22.85
C VAL A 45 -10.80 -15.32 -22.24
N ARG A 46 -10.45 -15.30 -20.95
CA ARG A 46 -9.89 -16.46 -20.24
C ARG A 46 -10.92 -17.37 -19.57
N GLY A 47 -12.21 -17.09 -19.74
CA GLY A 47 -13.33 -17.85 -19.18
C GLY A 47 -14.29 -16.98 -18.35
N GLU A 48 -15.18 -17.64 -17.60
CA GLU A 48 -16.12 -16.97 -16.69
C GLU A 48 -15.39 -16.19 -15.59
N GLY A 49 -15.81 -14.95 -15.37
CA GLY A 49 -15.21 -14.04 -14.37
C GLY A 49 -14.02 -13.23 -14.86
N ASP A 50 -13.78 -13.17 -16.18
CA ASP A 50 -12.83 -12.23 -16.75
C ASP A 50 -13.33 -10.78 -16.64
N ASP A 51 -12.42 -9.83 -16.39
CA ASP A 51 -12.75 -8.42 -16.17
C ASP A 51 -12.79 -7.60 -17.47
N VAL A 52 -12.85 -8.29 -18.63
CA VAL A 52 -12.92 -7.68 -19.95
C VAL A 52 -14.01 -8.32 -20.79
N VAL A 53 -14.51 -7.54 -21.74
CA VAL A 53 -15.38 -8.00 -22.81
C VAL A 53 -14.54 -8.19 -24.08
N ALA A 54 -14.57 -9.39 -24.67
CA ALA A 54 -13.91 -9.62 -25.95
C ALA A 54 -14.63 -8.86 -27.08
N MET A 55 -13.87 -8.43 -28.08
CA MET A 55 -14.45 -7.80 -29.28
C MET A 55 -15.25 -8.78 -30.16
N ASP A 56 -14.94 -10.07 -30.07
CA ASP A 56 -15.57 -11.17 -30.80
C ASP A 56 -15.38 -12.51 -30.05
N SER A 57 -15.96 -13.58 -30.57
CA SER A 57 -15.88 -14.94 -29.99
C SER A 57 -14.73 -15.79 -30.51
N HIS A 58 -13.92 -15.30 -31.46
CA HIS A 58 -12.83 -16.08 -32.04
C HIS A 58 -11.69 -16.25 -31.02
N GLN A 59 -10.98 -17.37 -31.05
CA GLN A 59 -9.78 -17.55 -30.23
C GLN A 59 -8.58 -17.42 -31.16
N ILE A 60 -7.62 -16.54 -30.84
CA ILE A 60 -6.39 -16.40 -31.64
C ILE A 60 -5.47 -17.60 -31.40
N LYS A 61 -5.59 -18.25 -30.24
CA LYS A 61 -4.80 -19.42 -29.90
C LYS A 61 -5.10 -20.59 -30.85
N GLY A 62 -4.08 -21.03 -31.58
CA GLY A 62 -4.16 -22.17 -32.50
C GLY A 62 -4.39 -21.80 -33.97
N VAL A 63 -4.45 -20.51 -34.29
CA VAL A 63 -4.64 -19.98 -35.65
C VAL A 63 -3.27 -19.70 -36.29
N LEU A 64 -3.18 -19.82 -37.62
CA LEU A 64 -1.95 -19.48 -38.37
C LEU A 64 -1.61 -17.99 -38.20
N GLU A 65 -0.32 -17.64 -38.24
CA GLU A 65 0.14 -16.29 -37.86
C GLU A 65 -0.43 -15.17 -38.75
N GLY A 66 -0.61 -15.40 -40.05
CA GLY A 66 -1.25 -14.45 -40.95
C GLY A 66 -2.71 -14.18 -40.59
N GLU A 67 -3.48 -15.23 -40.37
CA GLU A 67 -4.90 -15.13 -39.97
C GLU A 67 -5.04 -14.53 -38.57
N ALA A 68 -4.13 -14.86 -37.64
CA ALA A 68 -4.05 -14.22 -36.33
C ALA A 68 -3.78 -12.71 -36.42
N ALA A 69 -2.97 -12.26 -37.38
CA ALA A 69 -2.72 -10.83 -37.62
C ALA A 69 -3.97 -10.13 -38.13
N ASP A 70 -4.69 -10.74 -39.07
CA ASP A 70 -5.95 -10.21 -39.60
C ASP A 70 -7.03 -10.09 -38.52
N ILE A 71 -7.21 -11.13 -37.69
CA ILE A 71 -8.13 -11.10 -36.54
C ILE A 71 -7.76 -9.96 -35.59
N ARG A 72 -6.47 -9.79 -35.25
CA ARG A 72 -6.03 -8.69 -34.39
C ARG A 72 -6.35 -7.32 -35.00
N LEU A 73 -6.11 -7.15 -36.29
CA LEU A 73 -6.40 -5.89 -36.98
C LEU A 73 -7.90 -5.57 -36.97
N GLN A 74 -8.75 -6.56 -37.27
CA GLN A 74 -10.21 -6.41 -37.20
C GLN A 74 -10.68 -6.02 -35.79
N ARG A 75 -10.15 -6.67 -34.75
CA ARG A 75 -10.44 -6.33 -33.35
C ARG A 75 -10.05 -4.90 -33.00
N ILE A 76 -8.87 -4.45 -33.45
CA ILE A 76 -8.39 -3.08 -33.21
C ILE A 76 -9.30 -2.07 -33.91
N THR A 77 -9.68 -2.32 -35.16
CA THR A 77 -10.58 -1.43 -35.92
C THR A 77 -11.92 -1.31 -35.21
N LYS A 78 -12.55 -2.45 -34.87
CA LYS A 78 -13.83 -2.47 -34.15
C LYS A 78 -13.74 -1.76 -32.80
N LEU A 79 -12.63 -1.94 -32.06
CA LEU A 79 -12.42 -1.27 -30.78
C LEU A 79 -12.32 0.25 -30.94
N LYS A 80 -11.62 0.73 -31.98
CA LYS A 80 -11.51 2.16 -32.30
C LYS A 80 -12.85 2.75 -32.77
N GLU A 81 -13.66 2.01 -33.51
CA GLU A 81 -15.01 2.45 -33.90
C GLU A 81 -15.95 2.58 -32.70
N LEU A 82 -15.81 1.64 -31.75
CA LEU A 82 -16.61 1.55 -30.54
C LEU A 82 -16.21 2.62 -29.52
N CYS A 83 -14.93 2.71 -29.16
CA CYS A 83 -14.43 3.51 -28.04
C CYS A 83 -13.59 4.73 -28.46
N GLY A 84 -13.27 4.90 -29.74
CA GLY A 84 -12.38 5.97 -30.22
C GLY A 84 -13.07 7.33 -30.38
N GLY A 85 -12.25 8.35 -30.67
CA GLY A 85 -12.72 9.72 -30.83
C GLY A 85 -13.26 10.30 -29.53
N CYS A 86 -14.45 10.92 -29.58
CA CYS A 86 -15.14 11.48 -28.41
C CYS A 86 -16.00 10.47 -27.64
N LYS A 87 -16.10 9.21 -28.10
CA LYS A 87 -16.99 8.19 -27.50
C LYS A 87 -16.43 7.55 -26.23
N GLY A 88 -15.13 7.62 -26.03
CA GLY A 88 -14.46 6.84 -25.00
C GLY A 88 -12.94 7.06 -24.96
N VAL A 89 -12.25 6.09 -24.38
CA VAL A 89 -10.79 6.04 -24.34
C VAL A 89 -10.31 4.70 -24.86
N VAL A 90 -9.34 4.72 -25.79
CA VAL A 90 -8.64 3.53 -26.28
C VAL A 90 -7.17 3.64 -25.87
N TYR A 91 -6.62 2.56 -25.32
CA TYR A 91 -5.23 2.53 -24.86
C TYR A 91 -4.59 1.16 -25.08
N TYR A 92 -3.25 1.14 -25.10
CA TYR A 92 -2.46 -0.05 -25.32
C TYR A 92 -1.71 -0.44 -24.04
N LYS A 93 -1.85 -1.69 -23.60
CA LYS A 93 -1.15 -2.22 -22.42
C LYS A 93 -0.93 -3.71 -22.57
N ASN A 94 0.19 -4.25 -22.07
CA ASN A 94 0.47 -5.70 -22.08
C ASN A 94 0.20 -6.36 -23.45
N SER A 95 0.67 -5.73 -24.52
CA SER A 95 0.52 -6.21 -25.90
C SER A 95 -0.91 -6.31 -26.44
N ASN A 96 -1.88 -5.65 -25.79
CA ASN A 96 -3.28 -5.64 -26.21
C ASN A 96 -3.83 -4.21 -26.18
N PHE A 97 -4.84 -3.96 -27.02
CA PHE A 97 -5.63 -2.75 -26.91
C PHE A 97 -6.83 -2.98 -26.01
N TYR A 98 -7.17 -1.94 -25.26
CA TYR A 98 -8.32 -1.88 -24.38
C TYR A 98 -9.13 -0.62 -24.67
N GLY A 99 -10.42 -0.67 -24.40
CA GLY A 99 -11.31 0.47 -24.59
C GLY A 99 -12.42 0.53 -23.56
N ILE A 100 -12.84 1.75 -23.25
CA ILE A 100 -13.96 2.04 -22.35
C ILE A 100 -14.79 3.14 -23.00
N GLN A 101 -16.11 2.95 -23.03
CA GLN A 101 -17.07 3.93 -23.55
C GLN A 101 -17.58 4.85 -22.45
N ILE A 102 -17.60 6.15 -22.71
CA ILE A 102 -18.08 7.17 -21.74
C ILE A 102 -19.60 7.13 -21.64
N GLU A 103 -20.31 6.95 -22.76
CA GLU A 103 -21.79 6.90 -22.77
C GLU A 103 -22.33 5.75 -21.88
N GLU A 104 -21.76 4.55 -21.98
CA GLU A 104 -22.15 3.42 -21.11
C GLU A 104 -21.88 3.68 -19.63
N ILE A 105 -20.77 4.38 -19.31
CA ILE A 105 -20.49 4.81 -17.93
C ILE A 105 -21.62 5.72 -17.46
N LEU A 106 -21.97 6.74 -18.26
CA LEU A 106 -22.99 7.73 -17.90
C LEU A 106 -24.39 7.12 -17.77
N GLU A 107 -24.77 6.20 -18.65
CA GLU A 107 -26.03 5.49 -18.59
C GLU A 107 -26.18 4.70 -17.28
N LYS A 108 -25.15 3.92 -16.92
CA LYS A 108 -25.14 3.14 -15.67
C LYS A 108 -25.05 4.03 -14.44
N LEU A 109 -24.33 5.14 -14.53
CA LEU A 109 -24.21 6.16 -13.48
C LEU A 109 -25.55 6.84 -13.15
N ASN A 110 -26.54 6.80 -14.04
CA ASN A 110 -27.89 7.29 -13.73
C ASN A 110 -28.66 6.35 -12.80
N GLN A 111 -28.18 5.11 -12.62
CA GLN A 111 -28.85 4.07 -11.84
C GLN A 111 -28.11 3.78 -10.54
N ASN A 112 -26.79 3.63 -10.58
CA ASN A 112 -25.97 3.29 -9.42
C ASN A 112 -24.54 3.81 -9.61
N ASN A 113 -23.72 3.73 -8.57
CA ASN A 113 -22.27 3.78 -8.67
C ASN A 113 -21.78 2.67 -9.63
N VAL A 114 -20.73 2.98 -10.38
CA VAL A 114 -20.19 2.07 -11.40
C VAL A 114 -18.73 1.80 -11.15
N VAL A 115 -18.24 0.63 -11.59
CA VAL A 115 -16.86 0.21 -11.32
C VAL A 115 -16.18 -0.41 -12.54
N ALA A 116 -14.90 -0.09 -12.74
CA ALA A 116 -14.03 -0.73 -13.72
C ALA A 116 -12.62 -0.94 -13.16
N ILE A 117 -11.91 -1.93 -13.71
CA ILE A 117 -10.50 -2.14 -13.43
C ILE A 117 -9.67 -1.47 -14.52
N ILE A 118 -8.93 -0.41 -14.18
CA ILE A 118 -8.04 0.31 -15.11
C ILE A 118 -6.70 0.50 -14.40
N SER A 119 -5.64 -0.11 -14.92
CA SER A 119 -4.30 0.00 -14.32
C SER A 119 -3.42 1.03 -15.03
N ASP A 120 -3.95 1.80 -15.99
CA ASP A 120 -3.19 2.81 -16.75
C ASP A 120 -3.52 4.22 -16.27
N PHE A 121 -2.54 4.89 -15.65
CA PHE A 121 -2.74 6.21 -15.06
C PHE A 121 -2.97 7.32 -16.10
N HIS A 122 -2.52 7.16 -17.35
CA HIS A 122 -2.83 8.13 -18.40
C HIS A 122 -4.33 8.11 -18.72
N VAL A 123 -4.91 6.90 -18.81
CA VAL A 123 -6.36 6.73 -19.03
C VAL A 123 -7.15 7.29 -17.86
N ILE A 124 -6.71 7.05 -16.63
CA ILE A 124 -7.34 7.58 -15.43
C ILE A 124 -7.34 9.11 -15.45
N LYS A 125 -6.20 9.73 -15.80
CA LYS A 125 -6.08 11.17 -15.94
C LYS A 125 -7.06 11.72 -16.98
N VAL A 126 -7.13 11.11 -18.17
CA VAL A 126 -8.08 11.49 -19.23
C VAL A 126 -9.53 11.38 -18.75
N LEU A 127 -9.88 10.32 -18.01
CA LEU A 127 -11.23 10.14 -17.46
C LEU A 127 -11.55 11.18 -16.37
N LYS A 128 -10.58 11.54 -15.52
CA LYS A 128 -10.71 12.61 -14.52
C LYS A 128 -10.78 14.00 -15.14
N GLU A 129 -10.21 14.22 -16.31
CA GLU A 129 -10.25 15.49 -17.03
C GLU A 129 -11.47 15.62 -17.95
N ASN A 130 -12.18 14.52 -18.21
CA ASN A 130 -13.37 14.52 -19.05
C ASN A 130 -14.51 15.33 -18.42
N GLU A 131 -15.02 16.34 -19.12
CA GLU A 131 -16.04 17.27 -18.60
C GLU A 131 -17.34 16.59 -18.12
N GLN A 132 -17.71 15.43 -18.69
CA GLN A 132 -18.91 14.69 -18.28
C GLN A 132 -18.69 13.82 -17.02
N LEU A 133 -17.43 13.47 -16.73
CA LEU A 133 -17.05 12.57 -15.64
C LEU A 133 -16.22 13.22 -14.53
N LYS A 134 -15.67 14.42 -14.74
CA LYS A 134 -14.63 15.06 -13.92
C LYS A 134 -14.79 14.95 -12.41
N ASN A 135 -15.96 15.32 -11.90
CA ASN A 135 -16.26 15.29 -10.46
C ASN A 135 -16.87 13.97 -9.98
N ARG A 136 -17.02 13.00 -10.88
CA ARG A 136 -17.67 11.71 -10.64
C ARG A 136 -16.69 10.55 -10.66
N VAL A 137 -15.44 10.72 -11.09
CA VAL A 137 -14.42 9.66 -11.09
C VAL A 137 -13.74 9.58 -9.73
N LYS A 138 -13.73 8.38 -9.14
CA LYS A 138 -13.01 8.05 -7.90
C LYS A 138 -12.04 6.90 -8.13
N VAL A 139 -10.79 7.08 -7.73
CA VAL A 139 -9.72 6.10 -7.98
C VAL A 139 -9.38 5.41 -6.67
N ILE A 140 -9.52 4.08 -6.67
CA ILE A 140 -9.15 3.21 -5.55
C ILE A 140 -7.91 2.42 -5.94
N TYR A 141 -6.78 2.76 -5.33
CA TYR A 141 -5.56 1.99 -5.45
C TYR A 141 -5.55 0.83 -4.46
N ILE A 142 -5.23 -0.37 -4.93
CA ILE A 142 -5.10 -1.56 -4.08
C ILE A 142 -3.60 -1.80 -3.85
N ALA A 143 -3.12 -1.32 -2.72
CA ALA A 143 -1.74 -1.51 -2.29
C ALA A 143 -1.53 -2.97 -1.89
N SER A 144 -0.67 -3.67 -2.62
CA SER A 144 -0.24 -5.02 -2.27
C SER A 144 1.16 -4.94 -1.69
N THR A 145 1.43 -5.76 -0.68
CA THR A 145 2.80 -6.05 -0.28
C THR A 145 3.51 -6.74 -1.45
N ILE A 146 4.80 -6.46 -1.63
CA ILE A 146 5.65 -7.09 -2.64
C ILE A 146 6.37 -8.25 -1.96
N ASP A 147 5.64 -9.30 -1.59
CA ASP A 147 6.27 -10.54 -1.16
C ASP A 147 6.35 -11.50 -2.36
N GLU A 148 7.55 -11.59 -2.94
CA GLU A 148 7.84 -12.51 -4.04
C GLU A 148 7.47 -13.96 -3.70
N ARG A 149 7.57 -14.38 -2.42
CA ARG A 149 7.19 -15.73 -1.96
C ARG A 149 5.68 -15.93 -1.93
N GLU A 150 4.90 -14.92 -1.54
CA GLU A 150 3.44 -15.01 -1.54
C GLU A 150 2.88 -14.92 -2.97
N LEU A 151 3.51 -14.11 -3.84
CA LEU A 151 3.25 -14.11 -5.27
C LEU A 151 3.49 -15.49 -5.90
N LEU A 152 4.60 -16.14 -5.51
CA LEU A 152 4.97 -17.51 -5.89
C LEU A 152 3.86 -18.50 -5.54
N LYS A 153 3.41 -18.46 -4.28
CA LYS A 153 2.40 -19.36 -3.72
C LYS A 153 1.05 -19.20 -4.41
N ARG A 154 0.61 -17.97 -4.66
CA ARG A 154 -0.64 -17.67 -5.38
C ARG A 154 -0.60 -18.04 -6.85
N PHE A 155 0.57 -17.92 -7.49
CA PHE A 155 0.73 -18.40 -8.85
C PHE A 155 0.63 -19.93 -8.89
N LYS A 156 1.29 -20.63 -7.96
CA LYS A 156 1.14 -22.08 -7.80
C LYS A 156 -0.32 -22.48 -7.61
N SER A 157 -1.10 -21.77 -6.79
CA SER A 157 -2.51 -22.14 -6.57
C SER A 157 -3.42 -21.85 -7.77
N ARG A 158 -3.15 -20.79 -8.56
CA ARG A 158 -3.90 -20.48 -9.79
C ARG A 158 -3.59 -21.43 -10.94
N GLU A 159 -2.32 -21.79 -11.10
CA GLU A 159 -1.88 -22.70 -12.17
C GLU A 159 -1.95 -24.17 -11.78
N ALA A 160 -2.12 -24.52 -10.50
CA ALA A 160 -2.39 -25.89 -10.06
C ALA A 160 -3.68 -26.46 -10.68
N ILE A 161 -4.58 -25.62 -11.19
CA ILE A 161 -5.78 -26.03 -11.92
C ILE A 161 -5.47 -26.38 -13.39
N LYS A 162 -4.31 -25.97 -13.93
CA LYS A 162 -3.89 -26.24 -15.32
C LYS A 162 -2.81 -27.31 -15.47
N PHE A 163 -2.13 -27.65 -14.39
CA PHE A 163 -1.08 -28.66 -14.38
C PHE A 163 -1.24 -29.53 -13.14
N ASP A 164 -1.98 -30.64 -13.32
CA ASP A 164 -2.00 -31.78 -12.41
C ASP A 164 -0.64 -32.47 -12.44
N THR A 165 0.34 -31.84 -11.77
CA THR A 165 1.58 -32.50 -11.39
C THR A 165 1.38 -32.93 -9.96
N ASP A 166 1.33 -34.24 -9.75
CA ASP A 166 1.06 -34.84 -8.46
C ASP A 166 2.04 -34.29 -7.38
N SER A 167 1.61 -34.32 -6.12
CA SER A 167 2.37 -33.83 -4.97
C SER A 167 3.79 -34.44 -4.88
N GLU A 168 3.96 -35.70 -5.27
CA GLU A 168 5.24 -36.41 -5.28
C GLU A 168 6.14 -35.91 -6.41
N SER A 169 5.63 -35.67 -7.61
CA SER A 169 6.40 -35.08 -8.73
C SER A 169 6.99 -33.71 -8.38
N LYS A 170 6.24 -32.86 -7.65
CA LYS A 170 6.76 -31.57 -7.13
C LYS A 170 7.80 -31.74 -6.02
N LYS A 171 7.59 -32.66 -5.07
CA LYS A 171 8.57 -32.96 -4.02
C LYS A 171 9.84 -33.54 -4.60
N LEU A 172 9.72 -34.39 -5.61
CA LEU A 172 10.83 -35.00 -6.34
C LEU A 172 11.63 -33.94 -7.08
N ALA A 173 10.98 -33.05 -7.83
CA ALA A 173 11.67 -31.94 -8.51
C ALA A 173 12.41 -31.01 -7.53
N ILE A 174 11.80 -30.64 -6.40
CA ILE A 174 12.45 -29.80 -5.37
C ILE A 174 13.64 -30.54 -4.73
N LYS A 175 13.49 -31.83 -4.42
CA LYS A 175 14.56 -32.67 -3.87
C LYS A 175 15.69 -32.87 -4.88
N ASN A 176 15.37 -33.04 -6.16
CA ASN A 176 16.32 -33.14 -7.26
C ASN A 176 17.14 -31.85 -7.38
N ILE A 177 16.48 -30.68 -7.41
CA ILE A 177 17.15 -29.37 -7.46
C ILE A 177 18.07 -29.15 -6.25
N GLN A 178 17.64 -29.51 -5.03
CA GLN A 178 18.47 -29.35 -3.83
C GLN A 178 19.66 -30.30 -3.78
N SER A 179 19.44 -31.58 -4.10
CA SER A 179 20.50 -32.58 -4.25
C SER A 179 21.52 -32.14 -5.30
N LEU A 180 21.03 -31.54 -6.38
CA LEU A 180 21.83 -31.07 -7.49
C LEU A 180 22.67 -29.83 -7.17
N CYS A 181 22.13 -28.82 -6.47
CA CYS A 181 22.96 -27.69 -6.01
C CYS A 181 24.13 -28.19 -5.14
N SER A 182 23.92 -29.26 -4.37
CA SER A 182 24.96 -29.95 -3.62
C SER A 182 25.94 -30.72 -4.53
N VAL A 183 25.46 -31.42 -5.56
CA VAL A 183 26.31 -32.14 -6.53
C VAL A 183 27.14 -31.19 -7.38
N LEU A 184 26.56 -30.12 -7.93
CA LEU A 184 27.28 -29.08 -8.66
C LEU A 184 28.32 -28.41 -7.76
N GLY A 185 27.93 -28.01 -6.54
CA GLY A 185 28.87 -27.46 -5.56
C GLY A 185 30.03 -28.39 -5.21
N SER A 186 29.81 -29.71 -5.25
CA SER A 186 30.84 -30.73 -4.99
C SER A 186 31.69 -31.04 -6.23
N ALA A 187 31.10 -31.14 -7.41
CA ALA A 187 31.79 -31.41 -8.68
C ALA A 187 32.68 -30.24 -9.10
N THR A 188 32.23 -28.99 -8.90
CA THR A 188 33.04 -27.79 -9.12
C THR A 188 34.20 -27.69 -8.14
N ARG A 189 34.06 -28.18 -6.91
CA ARG A 189 35.16 -28.24 -5.92
C ARG A 189 36.17 -29.34 -6.19
N LEU A 190 35.76 -30.43 -6.85
CA LEU A 190 36.58 -31.62 -7.08
C LEU A 190 37.08 -31.74 -8.53
N SER A 191 36.87 -30.74 -9.38
CA SER A 191 37.30 -30.70 -10.79
C SER A 191 36.80 -31.88 -11.65
N TYR A 192 35.64 -32.46 -11.34
CA TYR A 192 35.02 -33.54 -12.12
C TYR A 192 34.02 -32.97 -13.13
N MET A 193 34.52 -32.41 -14.23
CA MET A 193 33.67 -31.83 -15.29
C MET A 193 32.86 -32.89 -16.06
N ASP A 194 33.40 -34.09 -16.25
CA ASP A 194 32.77 -35.17 -17.02
C ASP A 194 31.42 -35.63 -16.41
N ARG A 195 31.28 -35.54 -15.08
CA ARG A 195 30.02 -35.83 -14.38
C ARG A 195 28.99 -34.71 -14.47
N ILE A 196 29.41 -33.49 -14.76
CA ILE A 196 28.50 -32.37 -15.00
C ILE A 196 27.81 -32.59 -16.34
N GLU A 197 28.55 -32.99 -17.38
CA GLU A 197 28.00 -33.25 -18.72
C GLU A 197 26.91 -34.33 -18.74
N GLU A 198 27.02 -35.38 -17.93
CA GLU A 198 26.00 -36.44 -17.82
C GLU A 198 24.68 -35.95 -17.19
N VAL A 199 24.76 -34.95 -16.31
CA VAL A 199 23.60 -34.42 -15.57
C VAL A 199 22.96 -33.22 -16.28
N MET A 200 23.71 -32.52 -17.15
CA MET A 200 23.26 -31.33 -17.89
C MET A 200 22.01 -31.54 -18.78
N PRO A 201 21.81 -32.68 -19.47
CA PRO A 201 20.60 -32.90 -20.27
C PRO A 201 19.33 -33.02 -19.42
N LEU A 202 19.40 -33.76 -18.30
CA LEU A 202 18.31 -33.88 -17.33
C LEU A 202 18.02 -32.52 -16.68
N LEU A 203 19.07 -31.72 -16.47
CA LEU A 203 18.94 -30.36 -16.01
C LEU A 203 18.28 -29.45 -17.02
N ASN A 204 18.64 -29.55 -18.29
CA ASN A 204 17.99 -28.77 -19.33
C ASN A 204 16.50 -29.12 -19.40
N GLU A 205 16.11 -30.38 -19.23
CA GLU A 205 14.71 -30.76 -19.23
C GLU A 205 13.94 -30.23 -18.01
N GLU A 206 14.43 -30.46 -16.78
CA GLU A 206 13.80 -29.91 -15.56
C GLU A 206 13.83 -28.37 -15.53
N TRP A 207 14.94 -27.76 -15.95
CA TRP A 207 15.08 -26.30 -16.02
C TRP A 207 14.16 -25.71 -17.09
N ASN A 208 14.05 -26.29 -18.28
CA ASN A 208 13.13 -25.80 -19.31
C ASN A 208 11.66 -25.93 -18.88
N ASN A 209 11.34 -26.90 -18.02
CA ASN A 209 10.00 -27.01 -17.43
C ASN A 209 9.71 -25.94 -16.36
N ILE A 210 10.73 -25.41 -15.68
CA ILE A 210 10.59 -24.42 -14.59
C ILE A 210 10.94 -22.99 -15.06
N LEU A 211 11.71 -22.81 -16.13
CA LEU A 211 12.16 -21.52 -16.64
C LEU A 211 10.99 -20.59 -17.01
N PRO A 212 9.92 -21.05 -17.70
CA PRO A 212 8.74 -20.22 -17.97
C PRO A 212 8.05 -19.71 -16.69
N TYR A 213 8.15 -20.47 -15.59
CA TYR A 213 7.62 -20.10 -14.28
C TYR A 213 8.42 -18.92 -13.68
N PHE A 214 9.74 -19.02 -13.65
CA PHE A 214 10.62 -17.93 -13.17
C PHE A 214 10.47 -16.66 -14.00
N GLU A 215 10.43 -16.77 -15.33
CA GLU A 215 10.25 -15.61 -16.21
C GLU A 215 8.89 -14.92 -15.99
N THR A 216 7.83 -15.71 -15.81
CA THR A 216 6.49 -15.17 -15.50
C THR A 216 6.48 -14.44 -14.16
N ILE A 217 7.12 -14.98 -13.12
CA ILE A 217 7.20 -14.35 -11.80
C ILE A 217 8.03 -13.08 -11.86
N LYS A 218 9.19 -13.12 -12.50
CA LYS A 218 10.06 -11.95 -12.68
C LYS A 218 9.32 -10.84 -13.42
N THR A 219 8.62 -11.17 -14.50
CA THR A 219 7.80 -10.22 -15.27
C THR A 219 6.66 -9.64 -14.42
N ARG A 220 6.02 -10.45 -13.56
CA ARG A 220 4.96 -9.97 -12.66
C ARG A 220 5.50 -9.11 -11.53
N GLY A 221 6.63 -9.48 -10.92
CA GLY A 221 7.34 -8.67 -9.93
C GLY A 221 7.73 -7.32 -10.52
N ALA A 222 8.28 -7.31 -11.73
CA ALA A 222 8.57 -6.07 -12.47
C ALA A 222 7.31 -5.23 -12.70
N ASN A 223 6.19 -5.84 -13.11
CA ASN A 223 4.92 -5.14 -13.29
C ASN A 223 4.33 -4.57 -12.00
N ILE A 224 4.51 -5.26 -10.86
CA ILE A 224 4.10 -4.75 -9.55
C ILE A 224 4.94 -3.54 -9.16
N ARG A 225 6.26 -3.63 -9.31
CA ARG A 225 7.18 -2.51 -9.06
C ARG A 225 6.90 -1.32 -9.99
N MET A 226 6.65 -1.58 -11.27
CA MET A 226 6.28 -0.55 -12.24
C MET A 226 4.97 0.14 -11.83
N LEU A 227 3.94 -0.62 -11.43
CA LEU A 227 2.69 -0.01 -10.97
C LEU A 227 2.87 0.77 -9.68
N TYR A 228 3.77 0.32 -8.79
CA TYR A 228 4.14 1.04 -7.59
C TYR A 228 4.85 2.36 -7.91
N ASN A 229 5.78 2.40 -8.87
CA ASN A 229 6.37 3.65 -9.33
C ASN A 229 5.30 4.58 -9.92
N GLN A 230 4.36 4.03 -10.70
CA GLN A 230 3.22 4.80 -11.20
C GLN A 230 2.33 5.32 -10.08
N TYR A 231 2.15 4.56 -8.99
CA TYR A 231 1.47 5.03 -7.78
C TYR A 231 2.17 6.26 -7.19
N ILE A 232 3.49 6.20 -7.01
CA ILE A 232 4.28 7.31 -6.47
C ILE A 232 4.12 8.55 -7.35
N GLU A 233 4.33 8.40 -8.66
CA GLU A 233 4.27 9.50 -9.64
C GLU A 233 2.88 10.13 -9.74
N ASN A 234 1.83 9.35 -9.48
CA ASN A 234 0.44 9.75 -9.69
C ASN A 234 -0.37 9.73 -8.39
N ILE A 235 0.27 9.86 -7.22
CA ILE A 235 -0.39 9.75 -5.92
C ILE A 235 -1.55 10.74 -5.77
N SER A 236 -1.45 11.92 -6.39
CA SER A 236 -2.50 12.94 -6.42
C SER A 236 -3.74 12.55 -7.24
N LEU A 237 -3.65 11.56 -8.13
CA LEU A 237 -4.80 11.04 -8.88
C LEU A 237 -5.61 10.03 -8.07
N ILE A 238 -5.16 9.64 -6.89
CA ILE A 238 -5.75 8.56 -6.09
C ILE A 238 -6.66 9.18 -5.04
N ASP A 239 -7.91 8.75 -5.00
CA ASP A 239 -8.88 9.23 -4.01
C ASP A 239 -8.86 8.36 -2.75
N TYR A 240 -8.61 7.06 -2.92
CA TYR A 240 -8.54 6.10 -1.83
C TYR A 240 -7.44 5.09 -2.09
N ALA A 241 -6.75 4.66 -1.04
CA ALA A 241 -5.88 3.50 -1.08
C ALA A 241 -6.36 2.46 -0.06
N ILE A 242 -6.49 1.22 -0.50
CA ILE A 242 -6.82 0.08 0.36
C ILE A 242 -5.63 -0.86 0.45
N LEU A 243 -5.49 -1.52 1.59
CA LEU A 243 -4.39 -2.44 1.88
C LEU A 243 -4.83 -3.87 1.58
N ASN A 244 -4.00 -4.58 0.82
CA ASN A 244 -4.19 -5.98 0.49
C ASN A 244 -3.23 -6.87 1.26
N PHE A 245 -3.65 -7.29 2.44
CA PHE A 245 -2.99 -8.35 3.22
C PHE A 245 -3.40 -9.74 2.75
N TYR A 246 -3.62 -9.89 1.44
CA TYR A 246 -4.00 -11.15 0.82
C TYR A 246 -5.29 -11.77 1.36
N ASN A 247 -6.16 -10.97 1.98
CA ASN A 247 -7.47 -11.36 2.47
C ASN A 247 -8.55 -10.57 1.71
N LEU A 248 -9.38 -11.27 0.94
CA LEU A 248 -10.44 -10.66 0.14
C LEU A 248 -11.48 -9.95 1.00
N GLU A 249 -11.88 -10.55 2.12
CA GLU A 249 -12.89 -9.99 3.02
C GLU A 249 -12.39 -8.71 3.69
N TYR A 250 -11.08 -8.64 3.98
CA TYR A 250 -10.46 -7.43 4.50
C TYR A 250 -10.44 -6.29 3.45
N MET A 251 -10.08 -6.59 2.20
CA MET A 251 -10.17 -5.60 1.11
C MET A 251 -11.63 -5.16 0.89
N TYR A 252 -12.55 -6.12 0.93
CA TYR A 252 -13.97 -5.87 0.74
C TYR A 252 -14.54 -4.97 1.85
N SER A 253 -14.20 -5.24 3.10
CA SER A 253 -14.60 -4.42 4.26
C SER A 253 -14.11 -2.97 4.12
N GLN A 254 -12.88 -2.76 3.65
CA GLN A 254 -12.35 -1.43 3.37
C GLN A 254 -13.16 -0.70 2.29
N VAL A 255 -13.51 -1.38 1.20
CA VAL A 255 -14.34 -0.80 0.15
C VAL A 255 -15.74 -0.49 0.65
N ARG A 256 -16.37 -1.38 1.44
CA ARG A 256 -17.68 -1.10 2.04
C ARG A 256 -17.66 0.14 2.93
N ASN A 257 -16.58 0.37 3.67
CA ASN A 257 -16.46 1.57 4.49
C ASN A 257 -16.33 2.85 3.65
N ILE A 258 -15.61 2.78 2.51
CA ILE A 258 -15.57 3.87 1.52
C ILE A 258 -16.95 4.13 0.93
N ILE A 259 -17.69 3.07 0.56
CA ILE A 259 -19.05 3.18 -0.03
C ILE A 259 -20.04 3.80 0.94
N LYS A 260 -20.00 3.41 2.22
CA LYS A 260 -20.92 3.93 3.24
C LYS A 260 -20.68 5.40 3.55
N ASN A 261 -19.44 5.85 3.43
CA ASN A 261 -19.00 7.16 3.90
C ASN A 261 -18.28 7.93 2.78
N VAL A 262 -18.87 7.92 1.57
CA VAL A 262 -18.25 8.57 0.41
C VAL A 262 -17.92 10.01 0.74
N GLN A 263 -16.63 10.34 0.74
CA GLN A 263 -16.21 11.71 0.91
C GLN A 263 -16.31 12.42 -0.43
N ILE A 264 -17.09 13.49 -0.46
CA ILE A 264 -16.95 14.50 -1.51
C ILE A 264 -15.57 15.10 -1.28
N SER A 265 -14.65 14.86 -2.21
CA SER A 265 -13.29 15.40 -2.13
C SER A 265 -13.38 16.91 -1.99
N HIS A 266 -13.03 17.43 -0.81
CA HIS A 266 -12.90 18.85 -0.61
C HIS A 266 -11.54 19.28 -1.14
N ARG A 267 -11.53 20.34 -1.94
CA ARG A 267 -10.28 20.94 -2.38
C ARG A 267 -9.63 21.60 -1.15
N VAL A 268 -8.53 21.03 -0.69
CA VAL A 268 -7.76 21.57 0.42
C VAL A 268 -7.23 22.95 0.03
N LYS A 269 -7.40 23.92 0.92
CA LYS A 269 -6.86 25.27 0.82
C LYS A 269 -5.38 25.28 1.18
N HIS A 270 -4.64 26.12 0.47
CA HIS A 270 -3.25 26.37 0.75
C HIS A 270 -3.07 27.20 2.03
N PRO A 271 -2.03 26.95 2.86
CA PRO A 271 -1.16 25.77 2.85
C PRO A 271 -1.77 24.57 3.61
N PRO A 272 -1.36 23.33 3.29
CA PRO A 272 -1.89 22.13 3.94
C PRO A 272 -1.31 21.87 5.34
N VAL A 273 -2.12 21.23 6.19
CA VAL A 273 -1.73 20.64 7.47
C VAL A 273 -1.74 19.12 7.33
N PHE A 274 -0.56 18.52 7.16
CA PHE A 274 -0.41 17.07 7.06
C PHE A 274 -0.43 16.42 8.44
N VAL A 275 -1.41 15.54 8.67
CA VAL A 275 -1.51 14.74 9.90
C VAL A 275 -1.18 13.29 9.57
N VAL A 276 -0.05 12.81 10.06
CA VAL A 276 0.42 11.45 9.78
C VAL A 276 -0.04 10.48 10.86
N CYS A 277 -0.81 9.49 10.47
CA CYS A 277 -1.18 8.35 11.28
C CYS A 277 -0.32 7.14 10.88
N ALA A 278 0.25 6.41 11.85
CA ALA A 278 1.14 5.30 11.51
C ALA A 278 1.30 4.27 12.64
N ALA A 279 1.32 2.99 12.28
CA ALA A 279 1.63 1.89 13.21
C ALA A 279 3.07 1.96 13.75
N PRO A 280 3.42 1.30 14.86
CA PRO A 280 4.81 1.07 15.25
C PRO A 280 5.65 0.55 14.09
N SER A 281 6.93 0.94 14.04
CA SER A 281 7.90 0.43 13.05
C SER A 281 7.58 0.71 11.57
N SER A 282 6.62 1.60 11.29
CA SER A 282 6.24 2.00 9.92
C SER A 282 7.21 2.94 9.20
N GLY A 283 8.29 3.40 9.86
CA GLY A 283 9.24 4.38 9.30
C GLY A 283 8.94 5.84 9.65
N LYS A 284 8.17 6.11 10.71
CA LYS A 284 7.85 7.47 11.18
C LYS A 284 9.07 8.40 11.29
N ALA A 285 10.14 7.96 11.95
CA ALA A 285 11.34 8.77 12.14
C ALA A 285 11.98 9.11 10.79
N THR A 286 12.12 8.12 9.91
CA THR A 286 12.62 8.31 8.55
C THR A 286 11.79 9.30 7.75
N LEU A 287 10.45 9.24 7.85
CA LEU A 287 9.56 10.21 7.22
C LEU A 287 9.81 11.63 7.74
N MET A 288 9.95 11.80 9.06
CA MET A 288 10.18 13.13 9.64
C MET A 288 11.55 13.68 9.26
N GLU A 289 12.59 12.84 9.20
CA GLU A 289 13.91 13.25 8.69
C GLU A 289 13.81 13.72 7.23
N ILE A 290 13.12 12.97 6.37
CA ILE A 290 12.88 13.36 4.98
C ILE A 290 12.22 14.73 4.91
N VAL A 291 11.17 14.96 5.70
CA VAL A 291 10.47 16.25 5.68
C VAL A 291 11.34 17.38 6.24
N GLY A 292 12.17 17.10 7.24
CA GLY A 292 13.20 18.04 7.72
C GLY A 292 14.13 18.48 6.59
N ASP A 293 14.72 17.51 5.88
CA ASP A 293 15.62 17.77 4.74
C ASP A 293 14.90 18.57 3.64
N LEU A 294 13.66 18.19 3.29
CA LEU A 294 12.87 18.90 2.28
C LEU A 294 12.52 20.32 2.70
N GLY A 295 12.22 20.53 3.99
CA GLY A 295 11.94 21.85 4.57
C GLY A 295 13.16 22.76 4.56
N GLU A 296 14.36 22.21 4.82
CA GLU A 296 15.62 22.96 4.73
C GLU A 296 15.95 23.38 3.29
N VAL A 297 15.70 22.49 2.32
CA VAL A 297 16.00 22.75 0.90
C VAL A 297 14.99 23.72 0.26
N ASN A 298 13.70 23.50 0.49
CA ASN A 298 12.63 24.20 -0.24
C ASN A 298 11.94 25.30 0.56
N GLY A 299 12.06 25.31 1.90
CA GLY A 299 11.42 26.29 2.79
C GLY A 299 9.88 26.23 2.84
N ASN A 300 9.26 25.30 2.11
CA ASN A 300 7.82 25.26 1.87
C ASN A 300 7.06 24.30 2.80
N ILE A 301 7.76 23.50 3.60
CA ILE A 301 7.18 22.63 4.63
C ILE A 301 7.97 22.72 5.94
N ARG A 302 7.26 22.62 7.08
CA ARG A 302 7.85 22.57 8.42
C ARG A 302 7.30 21.42 9.24
N ILE A 303 8.13 20.90 10.15
CA ILE A 303 7.67 19.97 11.18
C ILE A 303 7.04 20.80 12.31
N THR A 304 5.77 20.56 12.62
CA THR A 304 5.11 21.19 13.78
C THR A 304 5.63 20.57 15.06
N HIS A 305 5.92 21.39 16.08
CA HIS A 305 6.40 20.89 17.35
C HIS A 305 5.33 20.05 18.06
N LYS A 306 5.78 18.91 18.60
CA LYS A 306 4.96 17.97 19.34
C LYS A 306 5.51 17.79 20.75
N TYR A 307 4.75 18.22 21.74
CA TYR A 307 5.12 18.14 23.15
C TYR A 307 4.69 16.79 23.73
N ALA A 308 5.54 16.13 24.51
CA ALA A 308 5.26 14.82 25.09
C ALA A 308 5.55 14.76 26.59
N LYS A 309 4.58 14.26 27.37
CA LYS A 309 4.75 13.99 28.80
C LYS A 309 5.50 12.67 29.02
N ARG A 310 6.80 12.69 28.72
CA ARG A 310 7.73 11.56 28.93
C ARG A 310 9.15 12.07 29.16
N ALA A 311 10.03 11.18 29.58
CA ALA A 311 11.46 11.44 29.58
C ALA A 311 11.99 11.70 28.15
N PRO A 312 12.99 12.60 27.99
CA PRO A 312 13.65 12.84 26.73
C PRO A 312 14.39 11.59 26.24
N ARG A 313 14.49 11.44 24.92
CA ARG A 313 15.29 10.41 24.25
C ARG A 313 16.38 11.08 23.44
N GLU A 314 17.62 10.92 23.87
CA GLU A 314 18.80 11.62 23.32
C GLU A 314 18.96 11.48 21.79
N ARG A 315 18.54 10.35 21.20
CA ARG A 315 18.76 10.07 19.77
C ARG A 315 17.62 10.46 18.84
N THR A 316 16.39 10.62 19.35
CA THR A 316 15.20 10.78 18.50
C THR A 316 14.51 12.10 18.68
N ASP A 317 14.61 12.71 19.85
CA ASP A 317 13.89 13.95 20.15
C ASP A 317 14.56 15.13 19.42
N GLY A 318 13.75 16.13 19.03
CA GLY A 318 14.17 17.26 18.21
C GLY A 318 14.09 17.01 16.70
N ARG A 319 14.64 15.90 16.19
CA ARG A 319 14.64 15.62 14.73
C ARG A 319 13.25 15.39 14.16
N ASP A 320 12.35 14.78 14.93
CA ASP A 320 10.96 14.53 14.54
C ASP A 320 9.99 15.63 15.01
N GLY A 321 10.53 16.79 15.43
CA GLY A 321 9.77 17.87 16.06
C GLY A 321 9.30 17.58 17.48
N MET A 322 9.73 16.45 18.08
CA MET A 322 9.31 16.09 19.43
C MET A 322 10.06 16.87 20.49
N ILE A 323 9.32 17.40 21.47
CA ILE A 323 9.82 18.07 22.66
C ILE A 323 9.31 17.30 23.89
N ALA A 324 10.20 16.59 24.57
CA ALA A 324 9.88 15.92 25.83
C ALA A 324 9.86 16.93 26.99
N ILE A 325 8.73 17.03 27.67
CA ILE A 325 8.51 18.03 28.75
C ILE A 325 8.53 17.40 30.15
N GLY A 326 8.94 16.14 30.25
CA GLY A 326 8.91 15.35 31.48
C GLY A 326 7.54 14.73 31.77
N GLU A 327 7.51 13.65 32.54
CA GLU A 327 6.27 12.90 32.85
C GLU A 327 5.25 13.75 33.63
N THR A 328 5.73 14.63 34.50
CA THR A 328 4.93 15.59 35.27
C THR A 328 4.83 16.96 34.58
N GLY A 329 5.31 17.07 33.34
CA GLY A 329 5.29 18.30 32.56
C GLY A 329 3.87 18.85 32.37
N ASP A 330 3.77 20.16 32.24
CA ASP A 330 2.52 20.86 31.93
C ASP A 330 2.58 21.48 30.55
N PHE A 331 1.61 21.14 29.68
CA PHE A 331 1.54 21.67 28.32
C PHE A 331 1.33 23.18 28.31
N SER A 332 0.64 23.74 29.31
CA SER A 332 0.35 25.18 29.41
C SER A 332 1.61 26.05 29.51
N LYS A 333 2.74 25.47 29.93
CA LYS A 333 4.04 26.16 29.98
C LYS A 333 4.71 26.32 28.62
N TYR A 334 4.26 25.57 27.62
CA TYR A 334 4.84 25.52 26.28
C TYR A 334 3.86 25.93 25.17
N ILE A 335 2.56 25.88 25.47
CA ILE A 335 1.48 26.24 24.55
C ILE A 335 0.67 27.34 25.20
N ASP A 336 0.74 28.54 24.62
CA ASP A 336 0.02 29.71 25.09
C ASP A 336 -1.49 29.45 25.06
N GLU A 337 -2.15 29.62 26.20
CA GLU A 337 -3.60 29.43 26.41
C GLU A 337 -4.12 27.99 26.21
N GLU A 338 -4.93 27.51 27.14
CA GLU A 338 -5.51 26.14 27.10
C GLU A 338 -6.30 25.87 25.81
N LYS A 339 -6.95 26.89 25.26
CA LYS A 339 -7.74 26.76 24.03
C LYS A 339 -6.90 26.34 22.82
N ASN A 340 -5.59 26.58 22.84
CA ASN A 340 -4.66 26.24 21.76
C ASN A 340 -4.06 24.84 21.90
N ILE A 341 -4.27 24.17 23.03
CA ILE A 341 -3.77 22.81 23.25
C ILE A 341 -4.66 21.83 22.46
N TRP A 342 -4.07 21.17 21.48
CA TRP A 342 -4.66 19.97 20.88
C TRP A 342 -3.93 18.76 21.41
N GLU A 343 -4.60 18.02 22.28
CA GLU A 343 -4.01 16.93 23.05
C GLU A 343 -4.58 15.55 22.70
N TRP A 344 -3.75 14.52 22.78
CA TRP A 344 -4.17 13.12 22.71
C TRP A 344 -3.19 12.21 23.47
N SER A 345 -3.57 10.95 23.68
CA SER A 345 -2.73 9.95 24.35
C SER A 345 -2.44 8.75 23.44
N PHE A 346 -1.24 8.19 23.55
CA PHE A 346 -0.93 6.86 23.02
C PHE A 346 -0.79 5.83 24.15
N HIS A 347 -1.30 4.61 23.90
CA HIS A 347 -1.16 3.41 24.73
C HIS A 347 -1.73 3.51 26.16
N LYS A 348 -2.90 2.94 26.45
CA LYS A 348 -3.21 2.55 27.84
C LYS A 348 -2.33 1.34 28.19
N LYS A 349 -1.29 1.52 29.01
CA LYS A 349 -0.64 0.36 29.66
C LYS A 349 -1.67 -0.25 30.60
N GLY A 350 -1.91 -1.56 30.50
CA GLY A 350 -2.86 -2.26 31.35
C GLY A 350 -2.64 -1.92 32.82
N GLY A 351 -3.66 -1.36 33.48
CA GLY A 351 -3.67 -1.05 34.92
C GLY A 351 -3.39 0.39 35.33
N GLY A 352 -2.82 1.26 34.48
CA GLY A 352 -2.52 2.66 34.79
C GLY A 352 -3.48 3.67 34.15
N THR A 353 -3.70 4.83 34.80
CA THR A 353 -4.72 5.84 34.43
C THR A 353 -4.37 6.75 33.25
N GLY A 354 -3.27 6.57 32.54
CA GLY A 354 -3.02 7.36 31.34
C GLY A 354 -1.84 6.86 30.51
N GLY A 355 -2.04 6.73 29.21
CA GLY A 355 -0.94 6.57 28.27
C GLY A 355 -0.05 7.81 28.20
N VAL A 356 1.03 7.75 27.41
CA VAL A 356 1.86 8.93 27.18
C VAL A 356 0.99 9.97 26.48
N ARG A 357 0.89 11.16 27.07
CA ARG A 357 0.11 12.29 26.54
C ARG A 357 0.99 13.14 25.64
N TYR A 358 0.41 13.60 24.54
CA TYR A 358 1.06 14.42 23.53
C TYR A 358 0.18 15.61 23.18
N ALA A 359 0.79 16.71 22.79
CA ALA A 359 0.06 17.89 22.33
C ALA A 359 0.79 18.60 21.18
N VAL A 360 0.02 19.32 20.36
CA VAL A 360 0.53 20.31 19.40
C VAL A 360 -0.13 21.66 19.68
N ASN A 361 0.57 22.74 19.30
CA ASN A 361 0.09 24.10 19.48
C ASN A 361 -0.75 24.56 18.28
N LYS A 362 -2.06 24.77 18.46
CA LYS A 362 -2.92 25.29 17.39
C LYS A 362 -2.55 26.70 16.95
N ALA A 363 -1.96 27.53 17.82
CA ALA A 363 -1.50 28.86 17.43
C ALA A 363 -0.30 28.79 16.48
N GLU A 364 0.61 27.84 16.69
CA GLU A 364 1.72 27.55 15.76
C GLU A 364 1.17 27.09 14.40
N ILE A 365 0.20 26.18 14.41
CA ILE A 365 -0.44 25.68 13.18
C ILE A 365 -1.09 26.83 12.40
N ASN A 366 -1.88 27.67 13.08
CA ASN A 366 -2.53 28.83 12.46
C ASN A 366 -1.54 29.85 11.92
N LYS A 367 -0.42 30.08 12.63
CA LYS A 367 0.64 30.97 12.17
C LYS A 367 1.31 30.44 10.90
N ASN A 368 1.64 29.15 10.83
CA ASN A 368 2.19 28.57 9.61
C ASN A 368 1.20 28.65 8.44
N ILE A 369 -0.11 28.49 8.70
CA ILE A 369 -1.16 28.71 7.70
C ILE A 369 -1.15 30.16 7.20
N SER A 370 -1.11 31.15 8.09
CA SER A 370 -1.07 32.57 7.69
C SER A 370 0.21 32.94 6.95
N ASP A 371 1.32 32.28 7.29
CA ASP A 371 2.63 32.49 6.66
C ASP A 371 2.74 31.77 5.31
N GLY A 372 1.73 30.99 4.90
CA GLY A 372 1.74 30.25 3.64
C GLY A 372 2.67 29.04 3.64
N ILE A 373 2.96 28.46 4.81
CA ILE A 373 3.91 27.37 5.00
C ILE A 373 3.15 26.07 5.29
N ALA A 374 3.39 25.02 4.49
CA ALA A 374 2.85 23.69 4.78
C ALA A 374 3.47 23.13 6.06
N GLN A 375 2.76 22.24 6.74
CA GLN A 375 3.29 21.65 7.97
C GLN A 375 2.88 20.21 8.16
N ILE A 376 3.67 19.47 8.95
CA ILE A 376 3.43 18.06 9.22
C ILE A 376 3.65 17.73 10.69
N PHE A 377 2.84 16.82 11.22
CA PHE A 377 3.12 16.14 12.48
C PHE A 377 2.51 14.74 12.54
N ILE A 378 3.03 13.91 13.45
CA ILE A 378 2.55 12.55 13.68
C ILE A 378 1.51 12.52 14.78
N SER A 379 0.38 11.87 14.51
CA SER A 379 -0.70 11.61 15.47
C SER A 379 -1.16 10.14 15.44
N ASN A 380 -2.26 9.83 16.10
CA ASN A 380 -2.96 8.55 16.01
C ASN A 380 -4.27 8.69 15.22
N MET A 381 -4.84 7.57 14.80
CA MET A 381 -6.07 7.54 13.99
C MET A 381 -7.26 8.20 14.68
N SER A 382 -7.36 8.16 16.01
CA SER A 382 -8.47 8.79 16.72
C SER A 382 -8.45 10.32 16.67
N GLN A 383 -7.37 10.93 16.18
CA GLN A 383 -7.30 12.37 15.96
C GLN A 383 -7.81 12.81 14.58
N ILE A 384 -8.18 11.90 13.68
CA ILE A 384 -8.59 12.29 12.32
C ILE A 384 -9.82 13.22 12.36
N GLU A 385 -10.86 12.86 13.10
CA GLU A 385 -12.08 13.66 13.19
C GLU A 385 -11.82 15.02 13.85
N VAL A 386 -10.98 15.03 14.90
CA VAL A 386 -10.56 16.26 15.59
C VAL A 386 -9.79 17.16 14.64
N ALA A 387 -8.90 16.59 13.81
CA ALA A 387 -8.12 17.30 12.82
C ALA A 387 -9.01 17.96 11.76
N LYS A 388 -9.96 17.19 11.21
CA LYS A 388 -10.95 17.69 10.24
C LYS A 388 -11.90 18.73 10.86
N LYS A 389 -12.20 18.64 12.16
CA LYS A 389 -12.98 19.66 12.86
C LYS A 389 -12.23 20.97 13.04
N TYR A 390 -10.95 20.92 13.41
CA TYR A 390 -10.15 22.13 13.62
C TYR A 390 -9.73 22.81 12.32
N TYR A 391 -9.44 22.02 11.28
CA TYR A 391 -8.91 22.53 10.01
C TYR A 391 -9.65 21.91 8.82
N PRO A 392 -10.97 22.12 8.70
CA PRO A 392 -11.82 21.45 7.71
C PRO A 392 -11.37 21.68 6.27
N ASP A 393 -10.78 22.84 6.00
CA ASP A 393 -10.34 23.23 4.67
C ASP A 393 -8.84 22.99 4.42
N ASN A 394 -8.01 22.80 5.45
CA ASN A 394 -6.55 22.77 5.30
C ASN A 394 -5.92 21.40 5.59
N VAL A 395 -6.66 20.48 6.22
CA VAL A 395 -6.05 19.23 6.69
C VAL A 395 -5.93 18.18 5.59
N VAL A 396 -4.81 17.48 5.59
CA VAL A 396 -4.55 16.31 4.76
C VAL A 396 -4.12 15.17 5.68
N ILE A 397 -4.89 14.09 5.69
CA ILE A 397 -4.66 12.91 6.51
C ILE A 397 -3.82 11.92 5.73
N LEU A 398 -2.63 11.63 6.25
CA LEU A 398 -1.70 10.67 5.68
C LEU A 398 -1.66 9.41 6.54
N TYR A 399 -1.72 8.23 5.92
CA TYR A 399 -1.42 6.98 6.61
C TYR A 399 -0.10 6.40 6.13
N LEU A 400 0.87 6.25 7.03
CA LEU A 400 2.15 5.63 6.72
C LEU A 400 2.09 4.12 6.99
N HIS A 401 2.18 3.34 5.91
CA HIS A 401 2.10 1.89 5.92
C HIS A 401 3.45 1.26 5.55
N ALA A 402 3.97 0.34 6.38
CA ALA A 402 5.11 -0.49 5.99
C ALA A 402 4.64 -1.68 5.16
N THR A 403 5.19 -1.82 3.94
CA THR A 403 4.76 -2.89 3.01
C THR A 403 5.38 -4.25 3.29
N HIS A 404 6.33 -4.34 4.24
CA HIS A 404 7.06 -5.57 4.56
C HIS A 404 6.67 -6.07 5.95
N GLU A 405 5.60 -6.85 6.05
CA GLU A 405 5.13 -7.38 7.34
C GLU A 405 6.19 -8.25 8.03
N THR A 406 6.87 -9.12 7.29
CA THR A 406 7.92 -9.99 7.82
C THR A 406 9.08 -9.18 8.37
N GLU A 407 9.55 -8.17 7.63
CA GLU A 407 10.63 -7.30 8.08
C GLU A 407 10.21 -6.44 9.27
N THR A 408 8.97 -5.94 9.26
CA THR A 408 8.38 -5.21 10.39
C THR A 408 8.36 -6.08 11.64
N LYS A 409 7.94 -7.35 11.51
CA LYS A 409 7.95 -8.31 12.61
C LYS A 409 9.38 -8.59 13.10
N ASN A 410 10.33 -8.83 12.20
CA ASN A 410 11.73 -9.05 12.56
C ASN A 410 12.34 -7.84 13.27
N HIS A 411 12.03 -6.63 12.80
CA HIS A 411 12.47 -5.39 13.44
C HIS A 411 11.88 -5.23 14.85
N ILE A 412 10.61 -5.61 15.06
CA ILE A 412 9.99 -5.60 16.39
C ILE A 412 10.68 -6.60 17.32
N ILE A 413 10.92 -7.82 16.84
CA ILE A 413 11.61 -8.86 17.61
C ILE A 413 12.98 -8.36 18.05
N GLU A 414 13.78 -7.84 17.12
CA GLU A 414 15.13 -7.36 17.43
C GLU A 414 15.09 -6.16 18.38
N LYS A 415 14.15 -5.24 18.20
CA LYS A 415 13.99 -4.10 19.09
C LYS A 415 13.62 -4.51 20.51
N CYS A 416 12.62 -5.37 20.68
CA CYS A 416 12.22 -5.87 22.00
C CYS A 416 13.39 -6.64 22.67
N ARG A 417 14.13 -7.43 21.88
CA ARG A 417 15.34 -8.12 22.34
C ARG A 417 16.39 -7.14 22.87
N LEU A 418 16.72 -6.09 22.12
CA LEU A 418 17.68 -5.07 22.52
C LEU A 418 17.23 -4.29 23.77
N ASP A 419 15.93 -3.98 23.87
CA ASP A 419 15.37 -3.30 25.03
C ASP A 419 15.51 -4.16 26.29
N ILE A 420 15.24 -5.47 26.21
CA ILE A 420 15.40 -6.40 27.35
C ILE A 420 16.88 -6.59 27.71
N ILE A 421 17.77 -6.73 26.72
CA ILE A 421 19.22 -6.81 26.98
C ILE A 421 19.69 -5.58 27.76
N LYS A 422 19.25 -4.40 27.34
CA LYS A 422 19.59 -3.15 28.03
C LYS A 422 19.07 -3.15 29.48
N ASN A 423 17.86 -3.67 29.71
CA ASN A 423 17.32 -3.82 31.07
C ASN A 423 18.17 -4.80 31.90
N ILE A 424 18.52 -5.97 31.37
CA ILE A 424 19.38 -6.96 32.04
C ILE A 424 20.73 -6.34 32.43
N ILE A 425 21.37 -5.63 31.50
CA ILE A 425 22.64 -4.92 31.75
C ILE A 425 22.49 -3.93 32.91
N ASN A 426 21.42 -3.13 32.92
CA ASN A 426 21.19 -2.12 33.95
C ASN A 426 20.84 -2.74 35.32
N GLU A 427 20.08 -3.83 35.34
CA GLU A 427 19.63 -4.49 36.57
C GLU A 427 20.73 -5.33 37.23
N ILE A 428 21.52 -6.05 36.43
CA ILE A 428 22.53 -6.99 36.91
C ILE A 428 23.93 -6.37 36.93
N GLY A 429 24.17 -5.33 36.11
CA GLY A 429 25.50 -4.75 35.93
C GLY A 429 26.46 -5.64 35.13
N CYS A 430 25.94 -6.43 34.18
CA CYS A 430 26.74 -7.32 33.33
C CYS A 430 27.08 -6.69 31.97
N ASN A 431 27.96 -7.35 31.19
CA ASN A 431 28.23 -6.96 29.81
C ASN A 431 27.16 -7.51 28.84
N GLU A 432 27.22 -7.07 27.58
CA GLU A 432 26.23 -7.42 26.53
C GLU A 432 26.20 -8.92 26.21
N ASP A 433 27.36 -9.58 26.12
CA ASP A 433 27.44 -11.03 25.85
C ASP A 433 26.77 -11.85 26.96
N THR A 434 27.05 -11.50 28.22
CA THR A 434 26.41 -12.14 29.38
C THR A 434 24.90 -11.86 29.40
N ALA A 435 24.47 -10.65 29.05
CA ALA A 435 23.05 -10.33 28.96
C ALA A 435 22.35 -11.12 27.85
N HIS A 436 23.00 -11.34 26.70
CA HIS A 436 22.52 -12.22 25.65
C HIS A 436 22.39 -13.67 26.12
N GLU A 437 23.40 -14.21 26.80
CA GLU A 437 23.35 -15.57 27.35
C GLU A 437 22.22 -15.71 28.37
N LEU A 438 22.03 -14.72 29.25
CA LEU A 438 20.94 -14.70 30.22
C LEU A 438 19.57 -14.63 29.56
N LEU A 439 19.40 -13.80 28.53
CA LEU A 439 18.17 -13.74 27.76
C LEU A 439 17.83 -15.11 27.15
N VAL A 440 18.82 -15.82 26.60
CA VAL A 440 18.60 -17.15 25.98
C VAL A 440 18.37 -18.24 27.01
N SER A 441 19.10 -18.21 28.14
CA SER A 441 19.12 -19.31 29.12
C SER A 441 18.06 -19.21 30.22
N ARG A 442 17.46 -18.03 30.46
CA ARG A 442 16.46 -17.84 31.52
C ARG A 442 15.06 -17.67 30.95
N ASP A 443 14.16 -18.56 31.38
CA ASP A 443 12.75 -18.56 30.99
C ASP A 443 12.03 -17.23 31.27
N ILE A 444 12.40 -16.53 32.35
CA ILE A 444 11.76 -15.26 32.73
C ILE A 444 11.95 -14.19 31.64
N TYR A 445 13.16 -14.05 31.10
CA TYR A 445 13.45 -13.05 30.07
C TYR A 445 12.91 -13.46 28.70
N GLN A 446 12.87 -14.76 28.39
CA GLN A 446 12.18 -15.26 27.19
C GLN A 446 10.67 -15.00 27.26
N LYS A 447 10.06 -15.19 28.43
CA LYS A 447 8.63 -14.91 28.63
C LYS A 447 8.36 -13.42 28.45
N GLU A 448 9.14 -12.56 29.09
CA GLU A 448 9.04 -11.10 28.94
C GLU A 448 9.21 -10.66 27.48
N LEU A 449 10.21 -11.19 26.77
CA LEU A 449 10.42 -10.92 25.34
C LEU A 449 9.21 -11.29 24.50
N ASN A 450 8.65 -12.48 24.71
CA ASN A 450 7.48 -12.94 23.98
C ASN A 450 6.24 -12.08 24.29
N GLU A 451 6.03 -11.70 25.55
CA GLU A 451 4.92 -10.81 25.95
C GLU A 451 5.04 -9.43 25.30
N ASP A 452 6.24 -8.84 25.27
CA ASP A 452 6.51 -7.57 24.61
C ASP A 452 6.30 -7.64 23.10
N ILE A 453 6.78 -8.71 22.44
CA ILE A 453 6.55 -8.94 21.01
C ILE A 453 5.05 -9.05 20.73
N GLN A 454 4.32 -9.86 21.48
CA GLN A 454 2.87 -10.03 21.28
C GLN A 454 2.12 -8.71 21.49
N SER A 455 2.45 -7.95 22.53
CA SER A 455 1.86 -6.64 22.79
C SER A 455 2.03 -5.67 21.61
N LYS A 456 3.22 -5.68 20.97
CA LYS A 456 3.49 -4.86 19.78
C LYS A 456 2.76 -5.34 18.53
N LEU A 457 2.63 -6.65 18.33
CA LEU A 457 1.85 -7.21 17.22
C LEU A 457 0.36 -6.91 17.37
N GLU A 458 -0.19 -7.02 18.58
CA GLU A 458 -1.56 -6.59 18.87
C GLU A 458 -1.75 -5.09 18.62
N GLU A 459 -0.74 -4.27 18.92
CA GLU A 459 -0.79 -2.84 18.64
C GLU A 459 -0.89 -2.57 17.13
N ILE A 460 -0.10 -3.26 16.31
CA ILE A 460 -0.21 -3.17 14.84
C ILE A 460 -1.60 -3.58 14.38
N LYS A 461 -2.13 -4.69 14.91
CA LYS A 461 -3.48 -5.13 14.59
C LYS A 461 -4.52 -4.06 14.94
N ARG A 462 -4.45 -3.47 16.14
CA ARG A 462 -5.35 -2.36 16.54
C ARG A 462 -5.25 -1.16 15.60
N VAL A 463 -4.05 -0.83 15.11
CA VAL A 463 -3.89 0.24 14.12
C VAL A 463 -4.48 -0.15 12.76
N HIS A 464 -4.37 -1.40 12.32
CA HIS A 464 -5.00 -1.88 11.08
C HIS A 464 -6.53 -1.94 11.20
N ASP A 465 -7.07 -2.30 12.35
CA ASP A 465 -8.51 -2.27 12.63
C ASP A 465 -9.02 -0.81 12.65
N SER A 466 -8.26 0.10 13.25
CA SER A 466 -8.58 1.53 13.22
C SER A 466 -8.44 2.14 11.82
N PHE A 467 -7.45 1.69 11.03
CA PHE A 467 -7.35 2.05 9.62
C PHE A 467 -8.60 1.60 8.86
N LEU A 468 -9.06 0.35 9.07
CA LEU A 468 -10.27 -0.15 8.43
C LEU A 468 -11.48 0.75 8.74
N GLU A 469 -11.64 1.19 9.99
CA GLU A 469 -12.72 2.09 10.42
C GLU A 469 -12.63 3.49 9.77
N HIS A 470 -11.42 4.03 9.62
CA HIS A 470 -11.19 5.41 9.21
C HIS A 470 -10.68 5.57 7.76
N ASN A 471 -10.55 4.49 6.97
CA ASN A 471 -9.93 4.54 5.65
C ASN A 471 -10.62 5.50 4.67
N HIS A 472 -11.92 5.70 4.83
CA HIS A 472 -12.70 6.67 4.07
C HIS A 472 -12.33 8.13 4.39
N GLN A 473 -11.65 8.40 5.51
CA GLN A 473 -11.21 9.73 5.94
C GLN A 473 -9.72 10.00 5.67
N ILE A 474 -8.99 9.01 5.16
CA ILE A 474 -7.56 9.11 4.86
C ILE A 474 -7.43 9.60 3.42
N ASP A 475 -6.76 10.74 3.25
CA ASP A 475 -6.61 11.37 1.94
C ASP A 475 -5.54 10.63 1.12
N HIS A 476 -4.42 10.24 1.75
CA HIS A 476 -3.34 9.50 1.07
C HIS A 476 -2.72 8.42 1.97
N VAL A 477 -2.23 7.35 1.34
CA VAL A 477 -1.42 6.32 2.01
C VAL A 477 0.03 6.45 1.54
N LEU A 478 0.96 6.67 2.46
CA LEU A 478 2.38 6.58 2.16
C LEU A 478 2.82 5.13 2.31
N LEU A 479 3.37 4.57 1.25
CA LEU A 479 3.87 3.20 1.24
C LEU A 479 5.38 3.22 1.51
N ASN A 480 5.77 2.70 2.66
CA ASN A 480 7.17 2.49 3.01
C ASN A 480 7.62 1.10 2.54
N THR A 481 8.31 1.09 1.41
CA THR A 481 8.93 -0.06 0.75
C THR A 481 10.32 -0.42 1.29
N GLY A 482 10.77 0.25 2.35
CA GLY A 482 12.12 0.07 2.91
C GLY A 482 13.19 0.94 2.24
N THR A 483 12.85 1.68 1.18
CA THR A 483 13.71 2.63 0.48
C THR A 483 13.34 4.06 0.86
N ARG A 484 14.33 4.87 1.25
CA ARG A 484 14.12 6.27 1.65
C ARG A 484 13.62 7.09 0.47
N GLU A 485 14.14 6.81 -0.71
CA GLU A 485 13.90 7.51 -1.98
C GLU A 485 12.42 7.46 -2.38
N ASP A 486 11.76 6.31 -2.17
CA ASP A 486 10.34 6.15 -2.50
C ASP A 486 9.46 7.02 -1.59
N LEU A 487 9.81 7.16 -0.30
CA LEU A 487 9.12 8.06 0.62
C LEU A 487 9.38 9.53 0.29
N VAL A 488 10.62 9.88 -0.10
CA VAL A 488 10.97 11.23 -0.57
C VAL A 488 10.11 11.60 -1.78
N ALA A 489 10.03 10.72 -2.79
CA ALA A 489 9.27 10.96 -4.00
C ALA A 489 7.75 11.12 -3.71
N GLN A 490 7.19 10.25 -2.86
CA GLN A 490 5.77 10.37 -2.45
C GLN A 490 5.50 11.70 -1.75
N MET A 491 6.34 12.09 -0.79
CA MET A 491 6.16 13.35 -0.07
C MET A 491 6.33 14.56 -0.98
N ASN A 492 7.35 14.59 -1.84
CA ASN A 492 7.54 15.67 -2.81
C ASN A 492 6.34 15.83 -3.73
N ASN A 493 5.78 14.71 -4.25
CA ASN A 493 4.62 14.76 -5.13
C ASN A 493 3.38 15.28 -4.41
N LEU A 494 3.16 14.90 -3.16
CA LEU A 494 2.05 15.43 -2.35
C LEU A 494 2.23 16.91 -1.99
N ILE A 495 3.43 17.30 -1.57
CA ILE A 495 3.75 18.70 -1.27
C ILE A 495 3.51 19.56 -2.51
N ASN A 496 4.05 19.18 -3.66
CA ASN A 496 3.84 19.89 -4.92
C ASN A 496 2.35 19.96 -5.29
N TYR A 497 1.60 18.88 -5.11
CA TYR A 497 0.18 18.84 -5.43
C TYR A 497 -0.68 19.78 -4.56
N TYR A 498 -0.38 19.88 -3.27
CA TYR A 498 -1.16 20.72 -2.35
C TYR A 498 -0.64 22.16 -2.24
N ILE A 499 0.60 22.42 -2.66
CA ILE A 499 1.22 23.76 -2.63
C ILE A 499 0.99 24.56 -3.92
N GLN A 500 0.88 23.90 -5.07
CA GLN A 500 0.56 24.52 -6.36
C GLN A 500 -0.94 24.79 -6.54
#